data_AF-A0A7Y4YW84-F1
#
_entry.id   AF-A0A7Y4YW84-F1
#
_cell.length_a   1.000
_cell.length_b   1.000
_cell.length_c   1.000
_cell.angle_alpha   90.00
_cell.angle_beta   90.00
_cell.angle_gamma   90.00
#
_symmetry.space_group_name_H-M   'P 1'
#
loop_
_entity.id
_entity.type
_entity.pdbx_description
1 polymer ?
#
loop_
_entity_poly.entity_id
_entity_poly.type
_entity_poly.pdbx_seq_one_letter_code
_entity_poly.pdbx_strand_id
1 'polypeptide(L)'
;IYIRGEYIREAEVLSAAVAEAYAAGLIGKNASKSGYDFDVFVHRGAGAYICGEETAMIESIEGKKGQPRLKPPFPAGAGLYGCPTTVNNVESIAVAPTILRRGAAWFSSFGRENNKGTKLFQISGHVEKPCVVEEAMSIPFSELIEKHCGGIRGGRDNLLAVIPGGSSVPLVPAVEIWDAPMDFDGLKAVGSGLGTAAVIVMDKSTDIVRAIARLSYFYKHESCGQCTPCREGTGWMWRVMERLRTGDADVSEIDMLQQVTKQVEGHTICALGDAAAWPIQGLIKHFRPELERRIAENVREAAE
;
A
#
# COMPACT_ATOMS: atom_id res chain seq x y z
N ILE A 1 1.32 18.92 7.83
CA ILE A 1 1.95 17.89 6.99
C ILE A 1 2.69 16.91 7.89
N TYR A 2 2.19 15.68 8.02
CA TYR A 2 2.86 14.61 8.74
C TYR A 2 3.81 13.89 7.78
N ILE A 3 5.12 14.08 7.96
CA ILE A 3 6.14 13.45 7.12
C ILE A 3 6.76 12.27 7.85
N ARG A 4 7.04 11.20 7.10
CA ARG A 4 7.69 10.00 7.62
C ARG A 4 9.03 10.34 8.28
N GLY A 5 9.36 9.69 9.39
CA GLY A 5 10.54 10.00 10.20
C GLY A 5 11.87 9.83 9.45
N GLU A 6 11.94 8.80 8.61
CA GLU A 6 13.11 8.44 7.80
C GLU A 6 13.36 9.40 6.64
N TYR A 7 12.38 10.23 6.25
CA TYR A 7 12.49 11.20 5.17
C TYR A 7 13.17 12.49 5.65
N ILE A 8 14.43 12.39 6.05
CA ILE A 8 15.18 13.50 6.66
C ILE A 8 15.38 14.64 5.65
N ARG A 9 15.89 14.32 4.46
CA ARG A 9 16.21 15.32 3.42
C ARG A 9 14.94 15.93 2.83
N GLU A 10 13.90 15.13 2.64
CA GLU A 10 12.61 15.59 2.15
C GLU A 10 11.92 16.49 3.18
N ALA A 11 12.08 16.21 4.49
CA ALA A 11 11.59 17.09 5.55
C ALA A 11 12.30 18.44 5.56
N GLU A 12 13.62 18.46 5.36
CA GLU A 12 14.40 19.70 5.25
C GLU A 12 13.96 20.52 4.03
N VAL A 13 13.82 19.88 2.86
CA VAL A 13 13.35 20.53 1.63
C VAL A 13 11.93 21.08 1.81
N LEU A 14 11.03 20.28 2.36
CA LEU A 14 9.65 20.70 2.60
C LEU A 14 9.58 21.85 3.61
N SER A 15 10.38 21.82 4.68
CA SER A 15 10.40 22.89 5.68
C SER A 15 10.95 24.19 5.10
N ALA A 16 11.99 24.11 4.25
CA ALA A 16 12.49 25.27 3.51
C ALA A 16 11.41 25.86 2.58
N ALA A 17 10.71 25.02 1.81
CA ALA A 17 9.63 25.47 0.93
C ALA A 17 8.46 26.10 1.70
N VAL A 18 8.11 25.58 2.88
CA VAL A 18 7.10 26.20 3.76
C VAL A 18 7.58 27.58 4.24
N ALA A 19 8.84 27.72 4.65
CA ALA A 19 9.41 29.01 5.06
C ALA A 19 9.42 30.02 3.90
N GLU A 20 9.77 29.59 2.69
CA GLU A 20 9.69 30.40 1.48
C GLU A 20 8.25 30.87 1.19
N ALA A 21 7.27 29.97 1.34
CA ALA A 21 5.86 30.31 1.14
C ALA A 21 5.34 31.33 2.17
N TYR A 22 5.77 31.24 3.42
CA TYR A 22 5.50 32.26 4.44
C TYR A 22 6.15 33.60 4.09
N ALA A 23 7.44 33.60 3.70
CA ALA A 23 8.16 34.81 3.33
C ALA A 23 7.54 35.52 2.11
N ALA A 24 6.98 34.76 1.17
CA ALA A 24 6.27 35.26 0.00
C ALA A 24 4.81 35.66 0.29
N GLY A 25 4.29 35.45 1.50
CA GLY A 25 2.90 35.73 1.87
C GLY A 25 1.88 34.82 1.17
N LEU A 26 2.30 33.64 0.71
CA LEU A 26 1.41 32.66 0.08
C LEU A 26 0.54 31.93 1.10
N ILE A 27 1.09 31.70 2.30
CA ILE A 27 0.46 31.11 3.48
C ILE A 27 0.67 32.01 4.70
N GLY A 28 0.02 31.67 5.82
CA GLY A 28 -0.02 32.47 7.04
C GLY A 28 -1.22 33.42 7.08
N LYS A 29 -1.05 34.57 7.71
CA LYS A 29 -2.09 35.60 7.77
C LYS A 29 -2.38 36.15 6.37
N ASN A 30 -3.65 36.26 6.02
CA ASN A 30 -4.10 36.73 4.70
C ASN A 30 -3.40 35.99 3.55
N ALA A 31 -3.41 34.66 3.61
CA ALA A 31 -2.76 33.75 2.67
C ALA A 31 -3.11 34.11 1.21
N SER A 32 -2.08 34.41 0.42
CA SER A 32 -2.21 34.81 -0.98
C SER A 32 -3.12 36.03 -1.19
N LYS A 33 -3.19 36.95 -0.20
CA LYS A 33 -4.03 38.17 -0.20
C LYS A 33 -5.53 37.89 -0.36
N SER A 34 -5.98 36.70 0.03
CA SER A 34 -7.37 36.24 -0.16
C SER A 34 -8.35 36.69 0.94
N GLY A 35 -7.85 37.22 2.06
CA GLY A 35 -8.61 37.48 3.27
C GLY A 35 -8.73 36.25 4.20
N TYR A 36 -8.09 35.13 3.87
CA TYR A 36 -8.13 33.90 4.65
C TYR A 36 -6.80 33.65 5.38
N ASP A 37 -6.85 33.32 6.67
CA ASP A 37 -5.67 32.96 7.46
C ASP A 37 -5.45 31.44 7.39
N PHE A 38 -4.28 31.00 6.94
CA PHE A 38 -3.98 29.57 6.76
C PHE A 38 -2.52 29.22 7.03
N ASP A 39 -2.27 28.57 8.16
CA ASP A 39 -0.94 28.12 8.55
C ASP A 39 -0.63 26.68 8.11
N VAL A 40 0.65 26.41 7.84
CA VAL A 40 1.14 25.08 7.48
C VAL A 40 2.25 24.65 8.44
N PHE A 41 1.98 23.58 9.19
CA PHE A 41 2.96 22.97 10.09
C PHE A 41 3.54 21.69 9.49
N VAL A 42 4.84 21.47 9.66
CA VAL A 42 5.52 20.20 9.31
C VAL A 42 5.79 19.43 10.60
N HIS A 43 5.28 18.20 10.69
CA HIS A 43 5.45 17.31 11.82
C HIS A 43 6.13 16.03 11.35
N ARG A 44 7.23 15.63 11.98
CA ARG A 44 7.98 14.41 11.62
C ARG A 44 7.55 13.24 12.49
N GLY A 45 7.20 12.12 11.86
CA GLY A 45 7.03 10.83 12.54
C GLY A 45 8.37 10.21 12.93
N ALA A 46 8.35 8.94 13.34
CA ALA A 46 9.54 8.24 13.87
C ALA A 46 9.64 6.76 13.46
N GLY A 47 9.34 6.43 12.21
CA GLY A 47 9.53 5.07 11.66
C GLY A 47 8.49 4.06 12.13
N ALA A 48 7.22 4.35 11.88
CA ALA A 48 6.12 3.42 12.11
C ALA A 48 5.11 3.52 10.97
N TYR A 49 4.94 2.43 10.21
CA TYR A 49 4.00 2.35 9.09
C TYR A 49 2.56 2.55 9.56
N ILE A 50 2.20 2.03 10.73
CA ILE A 50 0.86 2.22 11.32
C ILE A 50 0.52 3.69 11.58
N CYS A 51 1.50 4.56 11.84
CA CYS A 51 1.26 6.01 11.96
C CYS A 51 0.88 6.68 10.64
N GLY A 52 0.95 5.98 9.51
CA GLY A 52 0.40 6.43 8.23
C GLY A 52 -1.12 6.23 8.11
N GLU A 53 -1.74 5.43 8.98
CA GLU A 53 -3.20 5.30 9.04
C GLU A 53 -3.82 6.60 9.57
N GLU A 54 -4.96 7.00 9.00
CA GLU A 54 -5.61 8.29 9.25
C GLU A 54 -5.77 8.65 10.74
N THR A 55 -6.31 7.73 11.54
CA THR A 55 -6.59 7.99 12.96
C THR A 55 -5.36 7.79 13.85
N ALA A 56 -4.47 6.88 13.49
CA ALA A 56 -3.18 6.71 14.16
C ALA A 56 -2.24 7.90 13.93
N MET A 57 -2.28 8.51 12.74
CA MET A 57 -1.54 9.73 12.42
C MET A 57 -1.96 10.87 13.35
N ILE A 58 -3.27 11.02 13.58
CA ILE A 58 -3.81 12.01 14.52
C ILE A 58 -3.26 11.76 15.93
N GLU A 59 -3.37 10.54 16.45
CA GLU A 59 -2.83 10.19 17.77
C GLU A 59 -1.32 10.43 17.89
N SER A 60 -0.56 10.13 16.82
CA SER A 60 0.88 10.41 16.76
C SER A 60 1.18 11.91 16.81
N ILE A 61 0.42 12.76 16.12
CA ILE A 61 0.59 14.22 16.15
C ILE A 61 0.23 14.77 17.54
N GLU A 62 -0.75 14.16 18.21
CA GLU A 62 -1.15 14.51 19.57
C GLU A 62 -0.10 14.12 20.64
N GLY A 63 1.03 13.55 20.24
CA GLY A 63 2.10 13.13 21.14
C GLY A 63 1.82 11.82 21.87
N LYS A 64 0.83 11.04 21.40
CA LYS A 64 0.52 9.71 21.93
C LYS A 64 1.16 8.64 21.06
N LYS A 65 1.00 7.38 21.46
CA LYS A 65 1.35 6.24 20.60
C LYS A 65 0.46 6.28 19.35
N GLY A 66 1.02 5.94 18.18
CA GLY A 66 0.27 5.82 16.92
C GLY A 66 -0.64 4.60 16.87
N GLN A 67 -1.60 4.54 17.80
CA GLN A 67 -2.61 3.51 17.89
C GLN A 67 -3.92 4.07 17.30
N PRO A 68 -4.50 3.45 16.26
CA PRO A 68 -5.73 3.94 15.63
C PRO A 68 -6.89 4.15 16.61
N ARG A 69 -7.78 5.08 16.27
CA ARG A 69 -9.07 5.25 16.95
C ARG A 69 -10.12 4.35 16.29
N LEU A 70 -11.06 3.86 17.10
CA LEU A 70 -12.23 3.18 16.56
C LEU A 70 -13.11 4.19 15.81
N LYS A 71 -13.63 3.80 14.65
CA LYS A 71 -14.65 4.55 13.91
C LYS A 71 -16.02 3.94 14.26
N PRO A 72 -17.03 4.71 14.73
CA PRO A 72 -17.03 6.14 15.08
C PRO A 72 -16.40 6.48 16.46
N PRO A 73 -15.99 7.74 16.71
CA PRO A 73 -16.21 8.94 15.88
C PRO A 73 -15.25 9.05 14.69
N PHE A 74 -15.77 9.51 13.55
CA PHE A 74 -14.95 9.81 12.37
C PHE A 74 -14.15 11.11 12.57
N PRO A 75 -12.92 11.22 12.03
CA PRO A 75 -12.09 12.42 12.16
C PRO A 75 -12.77 13.71 11.70
N ALA A 76 -13.63 13.64 10.69
CA ALA A 76 -14.40 14.79 10.20
C ALA A 76 -15.33 15.40 11.27
N GLY A 77 -15.75 14.62 12.27
CA GLY A 77 -16.50 15.12 13.43
C GLY A 77 -15.57 15.48 14.60
N ALA A 78 -14.68 14.56 14.98
CA ALA A 78 -13.74 14.74 16.08
C ALA A 78 -12.40 14.06 15.79
N GLY A 79 -11.47 14.81 15.20
CA GLY A 79 -10.14 14.37 14.79
C GLY A 79 -9.04 14.95 15.67
N LEU A 80 -8.10 15.67 15.08
CA LEU A 80 -6.91 16.22 15.72
C LEU A 80 -7.28 17.22 16.82
N TYR A 81 -6.82 16.95 18.05
CA TYR A 81 -7.15 17.72 19.26
C TYR A 81 -8.67 17.84 19.51
N GLY A 82 -9.45 16.87 19.02
CA GLY A 82 -10.91 16.89 19.10
C GLY A 82 -11.58 17.79 18.06
N CYS A 83 -10.81 18.45 17.19
CA CYS A 83 -11.34 19.31 16.12
C CYS A 83 -11.69 18.49 14.86
N PRO A 84 -12.69 18.93 14.07
CA PRO A 84 -12.96 18.39 12.73
C PRO A 84 -11.68 18.35 11.87
N THR A 85 -11.32 17.17 11.38
CA THR A 85 -10.08 16.95 10.62
C THR A 85 -10.30 15.97 9.49
N THR A 86 -9.74 16.25 8.32
CA THR A 86 -9.66 15.31 7.20
C THR A 86 -8.19 14.97 6.95
N VAL A 87 -7.88 13.68 6.82
CA VAL A 87 -6.53 13.24 6.43
C VAL A 87 -6.54 12.83 4.97
N ASN A 88 -5.68 13.45 4.17
CA ASN A 88 -5.52 13.13 2.76
C ASN A 88 -4.07 12.78 2.45
N ASN A 89 -3.86 11.88 1.49
CA ASN A 89 -2.55 11.61 0.95
C ASN A 89 -2.00 12.85 0.23
N VAL A 90 -0.67 12.99 0.24
CA VAL A 90 0.04 14.12 -0.38
C VAL A 90 -0.29 14.24 -1.86
N GLU A 91 -0.36 13.14 -2.61
CA GLU A 91 -0.69 13.17 -4.04
C GLU A 91 -2.05 13.81 -4.28
N SER A 92 -3.09 13.39 -3.54
CA SER A 92 -4.45 13.93 -3.68
C SER A 92 -4.52 15.43 -3.39
N ILE A 93 -3.76 15.92 -2.41
CA ILE A 93 -3.67 17.36 -2.10
C ILE A 93 -2.84 18.10 -3.15
N ALA A 94 -1.73 17.53 -3.60
CA ALA A 94 -0.80 18.16 -4.54
C ALA A 94 -1.39 18.35 -5.95
N VAL A 95 -2.28 17.44 -6.38
CA VAL A 95 -2.96 17.58 -7.67
C VAL A 95 -4.08 18.62 -7.64
N ALA A 96 -4.70 18.87 -6.49
CA ALA A 96 -5.89 19.73 -6.37
C ALA A 96 -5.69 21.15 -6.94
N PRO A 97 -4.58 21.88 -6.65
CA PRO A 97 -4.34 23.19 -7.26
C PRO A 97 -4.27 23.13 -8.80
N THR A 98 -3.71 22.07 -9.38
CA THR A 98 -3.61 21.90 -10.83
C THR A 98 -4.97 21.58 -11.44
N ILE A 99 -5.79 20.74 -10.79
CA ILE A 99 -7.17 20.47 -11.19
C ILE A 99 -7.99 21.77 -11.20
N LEU A 100 -7.89 22.58 -10.14
CA LEU A 100 -8.63 23.84 -10.05
C LEU A 100 -8.19 24.85 -11.13
N ARG A 101 -6.89 24.90 -11.47
CA ARG A 101 -6.38 25.79 -12.52
C ARG A 101 -6.73 25.33 -13.94
N ARG A 102 -6.67 24.03 -14.22
CA ARG A 102 -6.92 23.47 -15.58
C ARG A 102 -8.37 23.09 -15.82
N GLY A 103 -9.18 23.03 -14.76
CA GLY A 103 -10.58 22.62 -14.80
C GLY A 103 -10.77 21.13 -14.55
N ALA A 104 -11.86 20.80 -13.85
CA ALA A 104 -12.21 19.41 -13.51
C ALA A 104 -12.42 18.52 -14.75
N ALA A 105 -12.98 19.09 -15.83
CA ALA A 105 -13.21 18.37 -17.09
C ALA A 105 -11.92 17.87 -17.75
N TRP A 106 -10.81 18.61 -17.60
CA TRP A 106 -9.51 18.17 -18.08
C TRP A 106 -8.98 16.99 -17.27
N PHE A 107 -9.13 17.02 -15.94
CA PHE A 107 -8.66 15.91 -15.12
C PHE A 107 -9.53 14.66 -15.32
N SER A 108 -10.86 14.83 -15.46
CA SER A 108 -11.80 13.72 -15.69
C SER A 108 -11.84 13.20 -17.13
N SER A 109 -11.13 13.82 -18.07
CA SER A 109 -10.93 13.27 -19.41
C SER A 109 -9.95 12.10 -19.44
N PHE A 110 -9.14 11.93 -18.39
CA PHE A 110 -8.26 10.76 -18.23
C PHE A 110 -8.96 9.64 -17.47
N GLY A 111 -8.61 8.40 -17.82
CA GLY A 111 -9.10 7.19 -17.18
C GLY A 111 -10.56 6.86 -17.44
N ARG A 112 -10.95 5.63 -17.07
CA ARG A 112 -12.29 5.09 -17.29
C ARG A 112 -13.34 5.76 -16.40
N GLU A 113 -14.61 5.45 -16.63
CA GLU A 113 -15.67 5.84 -15.70
C GLU A 113 -15.34 5.37 -14.27
N ASN A 114 -15.67 6.21 -13.28
CA ASN A 114 -15.32 6.03 -11.85
C ASN A 114 -13.83 5.99 -11.51
N ASN A 115 -12.94 6.08 -12.51
CA ASN A 115 -11.50 5.97 -12.36
C ASN A 115 -10.82 7.13 -13.10
N LYS A 116 -10.91 8.34 -12.54
CA LYS A 116 -10.52 9.58 -13.21
C LYS A 116 -9.17 10.13 -12.79
N GLY A 117 -8.44 10.69 -13.76
CA GLY A 117 -7.22 11.46 -13.51
C GLY A 117 -5.93 10.76 -13.92
N THR A 118 -4.83 11.34 -13.44
CA THR A 118 -3.48 10.74 -13.50
C THR A 118 -3.14 10.12 -12.16
N LYS A 119 -2.15 9.23 -12.16
CA LYS A 119 -1.62 8.60 -10.95
C LYS A 119 -0.10 8.52 -11.05
N LEU A 120 0.58 8.79 -9.94
CA LEU A 120 1.97 8.41 -9.77
C LEU A 120 2.03 6.90 -9.54
N PHE A 121 2.58 6.17 -10.51
CA PHE A 121 2.92 4.76 -10.41
C PHE A 121 4.36 4.61 -9.92
N GLN A 122 4.58 3.75 -8.94
CA GLN A 122 5.92 3.40 -8.46
C GLN A 122 6.19 1.94 -8.82
N ILE A 123 6.92 1.71 -9.91
CA ILE A 123 7.23 0.37 -10.39
C ILE A 123 8.54 -0.10 -9.78
N SER A 124 8.48 -1.23 -9.09
CA SER A 124 9.58 -1.84 -8.36
C SER A 124 9.66 -3.35 -8.65
N GLY A 125 10.76 -3.97 -8.22
CA GLY A 125 10.99 -5.41 -8.39
C GLY A 125 11.62 -5.75 -9.73
N HIS A 126 11.18 -6.85 -10.35
CA HIS A 126 11.84 -7.52 -11.47
C HIS A 126 11.42 -6.95 -12.84
N VAL A 127 11.63 -5.66 -13.04
CA VAL A 127 11.57 -4.96 -14.33
C VAL A 127 12.97 -4.53 -14.77
N GLU A 128 13.16 -4.23 -16.05
CA GLU A 128 14.48 -3.78 -16.56
C GLU A 128 14.92 -2.44 -15.94
N LYS A 129 13.98 -1.51 -15.76
CA LYS A 129 14.25 -0.17 -15.22
C LYS A 129 13.16 0.25 -14.22
N PRO A 130 13.30 -0.07 -12.92
CA PRO A 130 12.39 0.40 -11.88
C PRO A 130 12.33 1.93 -11.86
N CYS A 131 11.14 2.51 -11.76
CA CYS A 131 10.96 3.95 -11.81
C CYS A 131 9.69 4.42 -11.09
N VAL A 132 9.62 5.72 -10.84
CA VAL A 132 8.37 6.41 -10.51
C VAL A 132 7.98 7.23 -11.73
N VAL A 133 6.74 7.10 -12.18
CA VAL A 133 6.23 7.82 -13.35
C VAL A 133 4.79 8.27 -13.12
N GLU A 134 4.47 9.48 -13.56
CA GLU A 134 3.08 9.94 -13.65
C GLU A 134 2.51 9.50 -15.00
N GLU A 135 1.38 8.79 -14.97
CA GLU A 135 0.69 8.36 -16.18
C GLU A 135 -0.83 8.40 -15.97
N ALA A 136 -1.60 8.39 -17.05
CA ALA A 136 -3.06 8.33 -16.99
C ALA A 136 -3.54 7.08 -16.23
N MET A 137 -4.57 7.24 -15.38
CA MET A 137 -5.26 6.08 -14.81
C MET A 137 -5.86 5.21 -15.92
N SER A 138 -6.07 3.93 -15.59
CA SER A 138 -6.63 2.92 -16.50
C SER A 138 -5.71 2.50 -17.66
N ILE A 139 -4.43 2.90 -17.65
CA ILE A 139 -3.41 2.33 -18.53
C ILE A 139 -3.32 0.81 -18.32
N PRO A 140 -3.26 -0.02 -19.38
CA PRO A 140 -3.00 -1.45 -19.22
C PRO A 140 -1.66 -1.72 -18.52
N PHE A 141 -1.60 -2.73 -17.67
CA PHE A 141 -0.35 -3.10 -16.98
C PHE A 141 0.81 -3.34 -17.97
N SER A 142 0.56 -4.09 -19.05
CA SER A 142 1.54 -4.35 -20.10
C SER A 142 2.13 -3.07 -20.69
N GLU A 143 1.26 -2.13 -21.08
CA GLU A 143 1.68 -0.83 -21.62
C GLU A 143 2.50 -0.04 -20.60
N LEU A 144 2.06 0.03 -19.33
CA LEU A 144 2.77 0.73 -18.27
C LEU A 144 4.22 0.19 -18.12
N ILE A 145 4.39 -1.13 -18.11
CA ILE A 145 5.68 -1.76 -17.89
C ILE A 145 6.58 -1.68 -19.12
N GLU A 146 6.05 -1.96 -20.32
CA GLU A 146 6.84 -1.93 -21.55
C GLU A 146 7.29 -0.51 -21.88
N LYS A 147 6.40 0.47 -21.76
CA LYS A 147 6.67 1.88 -22.11
C LYS A 147 7.61 2.55 -21.12
N HIS A 148 7.41 2.38 -19.82
CA HIS A 148 8.12 3.17 -18.80
C HIS A 148 9.25 2.43 -18.10
N CYS A 149 9.20 1.09 -18.07
CA CYS A 149 10.17 0.28 -17.33
C CYS A 149 11.07 -0.56 -18.26
N GLY A 150 10.84 -0.54 -19.57
CA GLY A 150 11.59 -1.33 -20.54
C GLY A 150 11.22 -2.82 -20.54
N GLY A 151 10.09 -3.20 -19.93
CA GLY A 151 9.63 -4.58 -19.86
C GLY A 151 9.98 -5.32 -18.56
N ILE A 152 9.53 -6.57 -18.51
CA ILE A 152 9.85 -7.53 -17.45
C ILE A 152 11.28 -8.01 -17.62
N ARG A 153 12.00 -8.20 -16.50
CA ARG A 153 13.35 -8.76 -16.53
C ARG A 153 13.35 -10.12 -17.24
N GLY A 154 14.09 -10.27 -18.34
CA GLY A 154 14.12 -11.51 -19.12
C GLY A 154 12.88 -11.75 -20.01
N GLY A 155 12.07 -10.72 -20.25
CA GLY A 155 10.94 -10.75 -21.17
C GLY A 155 9.60 -11.11 -20.54
N ARG A 156 8.50 -10.88 -21.29
CA ARG A 156 7.11 -11.09 -20.85
C ARG A 156 6.88 -12.47 -20.24
N ASP A 157 7.36 -13.52 -20.89
CA ASP A 157 7.15 -14.90 -20.47
C ASP A 157 7.86 -15.25 -19.15
N ASN A 158 8.75 -14.38 -18.67
CA ASN A 158 9.40 -14.53 -17.38
C ASN A 158 8.58 -13.97 -16.21
N LEU A 159 7.44 -13.31 -16.46
CA LEU A 159 6.57 -12.81 -15.39
C LEU A 159 5.96 -13.98 -14.59
N LEU A 160 6.00 -13.88 -13.26
CA LEU A 160 5.35 -14.82 -12.35
C LEU A 160 4.05 -14.23 -11.79
N ALA A 161 4.17 -13.10 -11.10
CA ALA A 161 3.06 -12.41 -10.45
C ALA A 161 3.39 -10.95 -10.18
N VAL A 162 2.35 -10.17 -9.89
CA VAL A 162 2.46 -8.74 -9.59
C VAL A 162 1.63 -8.42 -8.35
N ILE A 163 2.15 -7.61 -7.45
CA ILE A 163 1.34 -6.93 -6.42
C ILE A 163 1.07 -5.51 -6.96
N PRO A 164 -0.13 -5.22 -7.48
CA PRO A 164 -0.33 -4.03 -8.32
C PRO A 164 -0.48 -2.72 -7.53
N GLY A 165 -0.77 -2.78 -6.22
CA GLY A 165 -1.21 -1.62 -5.45
C GLY A 165 -0.45 -1.30 -4.17
N GLY A 166 0.74 -1.85 -4.02
CA GLY A 166 1.53 -1.84 -2.78
C GLY A 166 1.28 -3.09 -1.95
N SER A 167 2.07 -3.29 -0.90
CA SER A 167 2.12 -4.56 -0.17
C SER A 167 0.82 -5.02 0.47
N SER A 168 -0.19 -4.13 0.59
CA SER A 168 -1.46 -4.44 1.23
C SER A 168 -2.41 -5.23 0.35
N VAL A 169 -2.21 -5.28 -0.98
CA VAL A 169 -3.18 -5.91 -1.89
C VAL A 169 -2.77 -7.32 -2.27
N PRO A 170 -3.72 -8.19 -2.64
CA PRO A 170 -3.42 -9.51 -3.16
C PRO A 170 -2.52 -9.45 -4.40
N LEU A 171 -1.62 -10.41 -4.55
CA LEU A 171 -0.90 -10.60 -5.80
C LEU A 171 -1.85 -11.11 -6.90
N VAL A 172 -1.51 -10.82 -8.16
CA VAL A 172 -2.22 -11.27 -9.35
C VAL A 172 -1.25 -12.04 -10.26
N PRO A 173 -1.60 -13.25 -10.75
CA PRO A 173 -0.76 -14.01 -11.67
C PRO A 173 -0.52 -13.30 -13.00
N ALA A 174 0.60 -13.63 -13.66
CA ALA A 174 1.00 -13.08 -14.95
C ALA A 174 -0.14 -13.05 -16.00
N VAL A 175 -0.90 -14.15 -16.09
CA VAL A 175 -1.98 -14.30 -17.09
C VAL A 175 -3.19 -13.40 -16.84
N GLU A 176 -3.48 -13.09 -15.57
CA GLU A 176 -4.63 -12.26 -15.19
C GLU A 176 -4.28 -10.77 -15.21
N ILE A 177 -3.03 -10.40 -14.88
CA ILE A 177 -2.63 -8.99 -14.76
C ILE A 177 -2.24 -8.35 -16.10
N TRP A 178 -1.77 -9.12 -17.09
CA TRP A 178 -1.07 -8.56 -18.26
C TRP A 178 -1.86 -7.46 -18.99
N ASP A 179 -3.16 -7.68 -19.20
CA ASP A 179 -4.06 -6.75 -19.88
C ASP A 179 -5.01 -6.03 -18.90
N ALA A 180 -4.80 -6.18 -17.60
CA ALA A 180 -5.64 -5.54 -16.59
C ALA A 180 -5.42 -4.01 -16.63
N PRO A 181 -6.51 -3.22 -16.64
CA PRO A 181 -6.39 -1.77 -16.52
C PRO A 181 -5.94 -1.41 -15.11
N MET A 182 -4.87 -0.60 -15.02
CA MET A 182 -4.29 -0.13 -13.76
C MET A 182 -5.14 1.00 -13.16
N ASP A 183 -6.31 0.63 -12.67
CA ASP A 183 -7.24 1.49 -11.95
C ASP A 183 -7.97 0.71 -10.82
N PHE A 184 -8.82 1.38 -10.05
CA PHE A 184 -9.46 0.77 -8.87
C PHE A 184 -10.40 -0.38 -9.25
N ASP A 185 -11.27 -0.17 -10.25
CA ASP A 185 -12.27 -1.18 -10.63
C ASP A 185 -11.65 -2.35 -11.40
N GLY A 186 -10.67 -2.07 -12.26
CA GLY A 186 -9.93 -3.05 -13.05
C GLY A 186 -9.19 -4.05 -12.18
N LEU A 187 -8.44 -3.53 -11.20
CA LEU A 187 -7.71 -4.38 -10.27
C LEU A 187 -8.62 -5.10 -9.28
N LYS A 188 -9.75 -4.49 -8.92
CA LYS A 188 -10.80 -5.18 -8.15
C LYS A 188 -11.41 -6.35 -8.91
N ALA A 189 -11.61 -6.21 -10.23
CA ALA A 189 -12.17 -7.27 -11.07
C ALA A 189 -11.27 -8.52 -11.16
N VAL A 190 -9.95 -8.36 -11.08
CA VAL A 190 -9.00 -9.48 -10.99
C VAL A 190 -8.73 -9.95 -9.55
N GLY A 191 -9.53 -9.49 -8.58
CA GLY A 191 -9.44 -9.92 -7.19
C GLY A 191 -8.27 -9.33 -6.41
N SER A 192 -7.79 -8.15 -6.81
CA SER A 192 -6.78 -7.35 -6.11
C SER A 192 -7.28 -5.92 -5.89
N GLY A 193 -6.39 -4.93 -5.79
CA GLY A 193 -6.72 -3.51 -5.68
C GLY A 193 -5.57 -2.60 -6.11
N LEU A 194 -5.88 -1.36 -6.48
CA LEU A 194 -4.88 -0.38 -6.90
C LEU A 194 -4.09 0.20 -5.73
N GLY A 195 -4.68 0.30 -4.53
CA GLY A 195 -4.03 0.88 -3.35
C GLY A 195 -3.28 2.18 -3.66
N THR A 196 -1.96 2.15 -3.47
CA THR A 196 -1.05 3.30 -3.69
C THR A 196 -0.52 3.41 -5.12
N ALA A 197 -0.82 2.44 -5.99
CA ALA A 197 -0.20 2.21 -7.29
C ALA A 197 1.32 1.94 -7.23
N ALA A 198 1.80 1.41 -6.09
CA ALA A 198 3.13 0.88 -5.94
C ALA A 198 3.19 -0.57 -6.48
N VAL A 199 3.54 -0.70 -7.75
CA VAL A 199 3.57 -1.96 -8.48
C VAL A 199 4.83 -2.74 -8.11
N ILE A 200 4.69 -3.93 -7.54
CA ILE A 200 5.80 -4.84 -7.23
C ILE A 200 5.75 -6.00 -8.21
N VAL A 201 6.70 -6.03 -9.15
CA VAL A 201 6.80 -7.05 -10.18
C VAL A 201 7.70 -8.19 -9.71
N MET A 202 7.24 -9.44 -9.85
CA MET A 202 8.00 -10.64 -9.52
C MET A 202 8.09 -11.54 -10.75
N ASP A 203 9.32 -11.83 -11.20
CA ASP A 203 9.59 -12.80 -12.26
C ASP A 203 9.69 -14.24 -11.73
N LYS A 204 9.82 -15.23 -12.61
CA LYS A 204 9.86 -16.67 -12.28
C LYS A 204 11.07 -17.10 -11.46
N SER A 205 12.09 -16.25 -11.30
CA SER A 205 13.22 -16.52 -10.41
C SER A 205 12.90 -16.28 -8.93
N THR A 206 11.72 -15.72 -8.64
CA THR A 206 11.29 -15.34 -7.29
C THR A 206 10.75 -16.54 -6.53
N ASP A 207 11.27 -16.77 -5.32
CA ASP A 207 10.54 -17.55 -4.32
C ASP A 207 9.36 -16.70 -3.80
N ILE A 208 8.20 -16.90 -4.41
CA ILE A 208 6.98 -16.13 -4.10
C ILE A 208 6.48 -16.38 -2.68
N VAL A 209 6.65 -17.59 -2.15
CA VAL A 209 6.26 -17.93 -0.77
C VAL A 209 7.15 -17.16 0.21
N ARG A 210 8.45 -17.06 -0.07
CA ARG A 210 9.40 -16.22 0.69
C ARG A 210 9.06 -14.74 0.61
N ALA A 211 8.72 -14.24 -0.58
CA ALA A 211 8.35 -12.84 -0.76
C ALA A 211 7.14 -12.49 0.11
N ILE A 212 6.08 -13.31 0.08
CA ILE A 212 4.88 -13.09 0.89
C ILE A 212 5.15 -13.32 2.39
N ALA A 213 5.96 -14.32 2.78
CA ALA A 213 6.37 -14.48 4.18
C ALA A 213 7.10 -13.24 4.72
N ARG A 214 7.92 -12.59 3.87
CA ARG A 214 8.59 -11.33 4.22
C ARG A 214 7.61 -10.16 4.38
N LEU A 215 6.53 -10.12 3.60
CA LEU A 215 5.43 -9.17 3.80
C LEU A 215 4.65 -9.46 5.08
N SER A 216 4.35 -10.73 5.39
CA SER A 216 3.72 -11.11 6.66
C SER A 216 4.58 -10.69 7.86
N TYR A 217 5.91 -10.85 7.78
CA TYR A 217 6.82 -10.32 8.80
C TYR A 217 6.77 -8.81 8.91
N PHE A 218 6.72 -8.08 7.78
CA PHE A 218 6.58 -6.62 7.78
C PHE A 218 5.32 -6.19 8.54
N TYR A 219 4.17 -6.78 8.24
CA TYR A 219 2.93 -6.47 8.94
C TYR A 219 2.94 -6.85 10.42
N LYS A 220 3.62 -7.94 10.79
CA LYS A 220 3.87 -8.30 12.20
C LYS A 220 4.76 -7.27 12.90
N HIS A 221 5.75 -6.71 12.22
CA HIS A 221 6.67 -5.72 12.78
C HIS A 221 5.99 -4.36 12.95
N GLU A 222 5.21 -3.97 11.94
CA GLU A 222 4.57 -2.66 11.84
C GLU A 222 3.17 -2.58 12.46
N SER A 223 2.70 -3.65 13.10
CA SER A 223 1.46 -3.63 13.88
C SER A 223 1.66 -2.86 15.18
N CYS A 224 0.75 -1.92 15.49
CA CYS A 224 0.77 -1.19 16.76
C CYS A 224 0.38 -2.04 17.99
N GLY A 225 -0.08 -3.28 17.77
CA GLY A 225 -0.46 -4.21 18.84
C GLY A 225 -1.73 -3.85 19.61
N GLN A 226 -2.57 -2.92 19.14
CA GLN A 226 -3.76 -2.48 19.88
C GLN A 226 -4.87 -3.55 19.91
N CYS A 227 -5.35 -4.00 18.74
CA CYS A 227 -6.45 -4.97 18.65
C CYS A 227 -5.93 -6.42 18.59
N THR A 228 -6.59 -7.31 19.33
CA THR A 228 -6.17 -8.72 19.47
C THR A 228 -6.08 -9.47 18.13
N PRO A 229 -7.07 -9.37 17.21
CA PRO A 229 -6.99 -10.12 15.95
C PRO A 229 -5.76 -9.74 15.13
N CYS A 230 -5.39 -8.46 15.07
CA CYS A 230 -4.16 -8.03 14.41
C CYS A 230 -2.91 -8.41 15.22
N ARG A 231 -2.85 -8.06 16.51
CA ARG A 231 -1.66 -8.26 17.36
C ARG A 231 -1.21 -9.72 17.39
N GLU A 232 -2.14 -10.63 17.64
CA GLU A 232 -1.84 -12.05 17.73
C GLU A 232 -1.86 -12.73 16.36
N GLY A 233 -2.84 -12.38 15.52
CA GLY A 233 -3.05 -12.99 14.22
C GLY A 233 -1.90 -12.72 13.24
N THR A 234 -1.36 -11.49 13.18
CA THR A 234 -0.21 -11.19 12.30
C THR A 234 1.04 -11.98 12.70
N GLY A 235 1.28 -12.13 14.02
CA GLY A 235 2.35 -12.98 14.54
C GLY A 235 2.15 -14.46 14.21
N TRP A 236 0.93 -14.96 14.31
CA TRP A 236 0.60 -16.34 13.95
C TRP A 236 0.74 -16.58 12.45
N MET A 237 0.14 -15.75 11.62
CA MET A 237 0.22 -15.82 10.17
C MET A 237 1.67 -15.82 9.69
N TRP A 238 2.53 -14.95 10.23
CA TRP A 238 3.96 -14.94 9.89
C TRP A 238 4.66 -16.26 10.26
N ARG A 239 4.42 -16.83 11.45
CA ARG A 239 5.02 -18.11 11.85
C ARG A 239 4.60 -19.28 10.94
N VAL A 240 3.35 -19.31 10.51
CA VAL A 240 2.88 -20.32 9.55
C VAL A 240 3.51 -20.08 8.18
N MET A 241 3.58 -18.82 7.72
CA MET A 241 4.22 -18.48 6.46
C MET A 241 5.72 -18.82 6.43
N GLU A 242 6.45 -18.65 7.53
CA GLU A 242 7.86 -19.01 7.61
C GLU A 242 8.08 -20.53 7.46
N ARG A 243 7.18 -21.32 8.06
CA ARG A 243 7.17 -22.79 7.90
C ARG A 243 6.76 -23.22 6.49
N LEU A 244 5.72 -22.62 5.92
CA LEU A 244 5.29 -22.87 4.54
C LEU A 244 6.38 -22.54 3.52
N ARG A 245 7.19 -21.51 3.79
CA ARG A 245 8.34 -21.15 2.94
C ARG A 245 9.35 -22.29 2.83
N THR A 246 9.57 -23.03 3.92
CA THR A 246 10.49 -24.18 3.98
C THR A 246 9.80 -25.52 3.74
N GLY A 247 8.47 -25.56 3.58
CA GLY A 247 7.72 -26.82 3.48
C GLY A 247 7.53 -27.56 4.80
N ASP A 248 7.84 -26.94 5.95
CA ASP A 248 7.73 -27.54 7.29
C ASP A 248 6.31 -27.34 7.86
N ALA A 249 5.31 -27.83 7.13
CA ALA A 249 3.89 -27.67 7.47
C ALA A 249 3.07 -28.81 6.88
N ASP A 250 1.90 -29.07 7.46
CA ASP A 250 0.93 -29.98 6.86
C ASP A 250 0.07 -29.26 5.80
N VAL A 251 -0.42 -30.01 4.81
CA VAL A 251 -1.33 -29.47 3.77
C VAL A 251 -2.59 -28.85 4.37
N SER A 252 -3.09 -29.41 5.48
CA SER A 252 -4.24 -28.89 6.23
C SER A 252 -3.98 -27.49 6.82
N GLU A 253 -2.71 -27.12 7.01
CA GLU A 253 -2.34 -25.80 7.53
C GLU A 253 -2.56 -24.69 6.51
N ILE A 254 -2.63 -25.00 5.21
CA ILE A 254 -3.00 -24.01 4.18
C ILE A 254 -4.44 -23.54 4.41
N ASP A 255 -5.37 -24.47 4.64
CA ASP A 255 -6.77 -24.15 4.91
C ASP A 255 -6.96 -23.48 6.27
N MET A 256 -6.22 -23.93 7.28
CA MET A 256 -6.19 -23.28 8.60
C MET A 256 -5.67 -21.84 8.48
N LEU A 257 -4.57 -21.59 7.77
CA LEU A 257 -4.05 -20.24 7.54
C LEU A 257 -5.07 -19.38 6.78
N GLN A 258 -5.74 -19.95 5.77
CA GLN A 258 -6.81 -19.26 5.06
C GLN A 258 -7.98 -18.88 5.99
N GLN A 259 -8.32 -19.71 6.99
CA GLN A 259 -9.32 -19.35 8.00
C GLN A 259 -8.80 -18.25 8.95
N VAL A 260 -7.55 -18.33 9.39
CA VAL A 260 -6.92 -17.32 10.24
C VAL A 260 -6.94 -15.95 9.57
N THR A 261 -6.58 -15.88 8.28
CA THR A 261 -6.63 -14.60 7.54
C THR A 261 -8.03 -13.98 7.56
N LYS A 262 -9.10 -14.78 7.44
CA LYS A 262 -10.51 -14.30 7.51
C LYS A 262 -10.97 -13.93 8.92
N GLN A 263 -10.35 -14.49 9.96
CA GLN A 263 -10.59 -14.09 11.35
C GLN A 263 -9.90 -12.76 11.69
N VAL A 264 -8.80 -12.44 11.01
CA VAL A 264 -8.12 -11.14 11.14
C VAL A 264 -8.85 -10.09 10.32
N GLU A 265 -9.14 -10.38 9.05
CA GLU A 265 -9.86 -9.49 8.15
C GLU A 265 -11.23 -9.10 8.71
N GLY A 266 -11.55 -7.80 8.66
CA GLY A 266 -12.85 -7.26 9.12
C GLY A 266 -13.07 -7.26 10.63
N HIS A 267 -12.14 -7.80 11.44
CA HIS A 267 -12.26 -7.86 12.90
C HIS A 267 -11.21 -6.99 13.62
N THR A 268 -10.53 -6.10 12.89
CA THR A 268 -9.52 -5.19 13.41
C THR A 268 -9.99 -3.74 13.46
N ILE A 269 -9.34 -2.91 14.30
CA ILE A 269 -9.71 -1.50 14.46
C ILE A 269 -9.45 -0.70 13.18
N CYS A 270 -8.33 -0.99 12.50
CA CYS A 270 -7.95 -0.36 11.24
C CYS A 270 -7.70 -1.42 10.16
N ALA A 271 -7.53 -0.95 8.92
CA ALA A 271 -7.32 -1.79 7.74
C ALA A 271 -5.92 -2.45 7.68
N LEU A 272 -5.04 -2.27 8.69
CA LEU A 272 -3.77 -3.00 8.73
C LEU A 272 -4.01 -4.52 8.89
N GLY A 273 -5.07 -4.93 9.59
CA GLY A 273 -5.46 -6.35 9.66
C GLY A 273 -5.73 -6.94 8.28
N ASP A 274 -6.57 -6.25 7.51
CA ASP A 274 -6.88 -6.62 6.12
C ASP A 274 -5.61 -6.63 5.26
N ALA A 275 -4.79 -5.58 5.36
CA ALA A 275 -3.52 -5.47 4.64
C ALA A 275 -2.52 -6.58 4.99
N ALA A 276 -2.59 -7.15 6.19
CA ALA A 276 -1.75 -8.28 6.60
C ALA A 276 -2.31 -9.63 6.13
N ALA A 277 -3.64 -9.74 6.00
CA ALA A 277 -4.34 -10.93 5.58
C ALA A 277 -4.31 -11.11 4.06
N TRP A 278 -4.61 -10.06 3.29
CA TRP A 278 -4.79 -10.10 1.83
C TRP A 278 -3.59 -10.63 1.03
N PRO A 279 -2.32 -10.33 1.35
CA PRO A 279 -1.17 -10.90 0.64
C PRO A 279 -1.12 -12.43 0.76
N ILE A 280 -1.46 -12.96 1.94
CA ILE A 280 -1.52 -14.40 2.19
C ILE A 280 -2.71 -15.02 1.48
N GLN A 281 -3.88 -14.38 1.53
CA GLN A 281 -5.06 -14.84 0.79
C GLN A 281 -4.80 -14.90 -0.72
N GLY A 282 -4.15 -13.88 -1.28
CA GLY A 282 -3.74 -13.87 -2.69
C GLY A 282 -2.75 -14.98 -3.03
N LEU A 283 -1.76 -15.23 -2.17
CA LEU A 283 -0.84 -16.36 -2.33
C LEU A 283 -1.57 -17.70 -2.32
N ILE A 284 -2.43 -17.95 -1.35
CA ILE A 284 -3.17 -19.21 -1.25
C ILE A 284 -4.08 -19.39 -2.47
N LYS A 285 -4.82 -18.34 -2.87
CA LYS A 285 -5.73 -18.40 -4.01
C LYS A 285 -5.02 -18.81 -5.31
N HIS A 286 -3.85 -18.23 -5.58
CA HIS A 286 -3.20 -18.34 -6.89
C HIS A 286 -2.01 -19.32 -6.92
N PHE A 287 -1.40 -19.59 -5.78
CA PHE A 287 -0.17 -20.38 -5.65
C PHE A 287 -0.29 -21.50 -4.61
N ARG A 288 -1.51 -21.95 -4.27
CA ARG A 288 -1.71 -23.19 -3.48
C ARG A 288 -0.94 -24.40 -4.02
N PRO A 289 -0.89 -24.67 -5.34
CA PRO A 289 -0.09 -25.78 -5.87
C PRO A 289 1.41 -25.66 -5.54
N GLU A 290 1.96 -24.44 -5.49
CA GLU A 290 3.35 -24.21 -5.11
C GLU A 290 3.58 -24.46 -3.61
N LEU A 291 2.62 -24.12 -2.76
CA LEU A 291 2.66 -24.44 -1.33
C LEU A 291 2.61 -25.96 -1.10
N GLU A 292 1.68 -26.66 -1.77
CA GLU A 292 1.54 -28.11 -1.69
C GLU A 292 2.78 -28.85 -2.22
N ARG A 293 3.36 -28.36 -3.33
CA ARG A 293 4.62 -28.89 -3.88
C ARG A 293 5.75 -28.81 -2.85
N ARG A 294 5.95 -27.66 -2.21
CA ARG A 294 7.00 -27.47 -1.19
C ARG A 294 6.84 -28.39 0.00
N ILE A 295 5.61 -28.55 0.49
CA ILE A 295 5.31 -29.47 1.59
C ILE A 295 5.67 -30.90 1.18
N ALA A 296 5.24 -31.33 -0.01
CA ALA A 296 5.53 -32.67 -0.51
C ALA A 296 7.03 -32.93 -0.71
N GLU A 297 7.78 -31.93 -1.19
CA GLU A 297 9.24 -32.03 -1.35
C GLU A 297 9.95 -32.17 0.00
N ASN A 298 9.61 -31.36 1.00
CA ASN A 298 10.20 -31.45 2.33
C ASN A 298 9.92 -32.81 3.00
N VAL A 299 8.70 -33.35 2.86
CA VAL A 299 8.36 -34.69 3.36
C VAL A 299 9.18 -35.78 2.68
N ARG A 300 9.45 -35.66 1.37
CA ARG A 300 10.29 -36.62 0.64
C ARG A 300 11.75 -36.53 1.08
N GLU A 301 12.30 -35.33 1.20
CA GLU A 301 13.68 -35.11 1.66
C GLU A 301 13.88 -35.60 3.11
N ALA A 302 12.87 -35.50 3.98
CA ALA A 302 12.95 -36.01 5.34
C ALA A 302 12.83 -37.56 5.44
N ALA A 303 12.34 -38.22 4.39
CA ALA A 303 12.18 -39.67 4.32
C ALA A 303 13.38 -40.39 3.68
N GLU A 304 14.25 -39.66 2.98
CA GLU A 304 15.51 -40.14 2.37
C GLU A 304 16.70 -40.01 3.34
#